data_AF-A0A968D468-F1
#
_entry.id   AF-A0A968D468-F1
#
_cell.length_a   1.000
_cell.length_b   1.000
_cell.length_c   1.000
_cell.angle_alpha   90.00
_cell.angle_beta   90.00
_cell.angle_gamma   90.00
#
_symmetry.space_group_name_H-M   'P 1'
#
loop_
_entity.id
_entity.type
_entity.pdbx_description
1 polymer ?
#
loop_
_entity_poly.entity_id
_entity_poly.type
_entity_poly.pdbx_seq_one_letter_code
_entity_poly.pdbx_strand_id
1 'polypeptide(L)'
;MIGTFGALWGGFGVMFLLGFGIFRLFPIAMDAFSYQLEWYHQLCLVANVSYLAYAEGYRGFQKKFSPRVVARMKYLKSNPNMKHTLLAPLFCMGYICSTKQRKILNISLLIGIVFLIVLIRFLNQPWRGIIDVGVVIGLVWGVCSIFLMTIKAFVGGGTEYNPEIPQRC
;
A
#
# COMPACT_ATOMS: atom_id res chain seq x y z
N MET A 1 21.09 17.39 3.95
CA MET A 1 21.06 16.40 2.85
C MET A 1 20.52 15.04 3.28
N ILE A 2 20.88 14.53 4.47
CA ILE A 2 20.42 13.23 5.00
C ILE A 2 18.88 13.11 5.10
N GLY A 3 18.17 14.18 5.49
CA GLY A 3 16.70 14.17 5.60
C GLY A 3 15.98 13.98 4.26
N THR A 4 16.44 14.62 3.18
CA THR A 4 15.86 14.45 1.83
C THR A 4 16.10 13.05 1.30
N PHE A 5 17.30 12.50 1.54
CA PHE A 5 17.62 11.12 1.18
C PHE A 5 16.73 10.11 1.93
N GLY A 6 16.53 10.31 3.23
CA GLY A 6 15.61 9.49 4.02
C GLY A 6 14.15 9.58 3.57
N ALA A 7 13.68 10.77 3.19
CA ALA A 7 12.35 10.94 2.65
C ALA A 7 12.19 10.19 1.30
N LEU A 8 13.13 10.35 0.38
CA LEU A 8 13.11 9.66 -0.91
C LEU A 8 13.23 8.14 -0.75
N TRP A 9 14.14 7.66 0.10
CA TRP A 9 14.29 6.25 0.44
C TRP A 9 13.02 5.67 1.06
N GLY A 10 12.35 6.43 1.94
CA GLY A 10 11.09 6.03 2.56
C GLY A 10 9.99 5.83 1.53
N GLY A 11 9.73 6.84 0.68
CA GLY A 11 8.71 6.74 -0.37
C GLY A 11 9.03 5.65 -1.38
N PHE A 12 10.28 5.58 -1.84
CA PHE A 12 10.72 4.57 -2.79
C PHE A 12 10.60 3.15 -2.22
N GLY A 13 11.03 2.93 -0.97
CA GLY A 13 10.91 1.63 -0.33
C GLY A 13 9.47 1.19 -0.12
N VAL A 14 8.53 2.11 0.18
CA VAL A 14 7.10 1.79 0.24
C VAL A 14 6.57 1.39 -1.13
N MET A 15 6.87 2.16 -2.18
CA MET A 15 6.47 1.85 -3.55
C MET A 15 7.08 0.52 -4.02
N PHE A 16 8.33 0.23 -3.67
CA PHE A 16 9.00 -1.02 -3.99
C PHE A 16 8.36 -2.22 -3.29
N LEU A 17 7.97 -2.09 -2.01
CA LEU A 17 7.28 -3.16 -1.28
C LEU A 17 5.90 -3.48 -1.89
N LEU A 18 5.13 -2.45 -2.24
CA LEU A 18 3.86 -2.64 -2.95
C LEU A 18 4.07 -3.21 -4.36
N GLY A 19 5.07 -2.71 -5.08
CA GLY A 19 5.49 -3.20 -6.39
C GLY A 19 5.90 -4.67 -6.39
N PHE A 20 6.63 -5.10 -5.36
CA PHE A 20 6.99 -6.51 -5.16
C PHE A 20 5.75 -7.37 -4.93
N GLY A 21 4.76 -6.87 -4.18
CA GLY A 21 3.45 -7.51 -4.05
C GLY A 21 2.74 -7.70 -5.39
N ILE A 22 2.72 -6.64 -6.22
CA ILE A 22 2.18 -6.69 -7.58
C ILE A 22 2.91 -7.74 -8.42
N PHE A 23 4.24 -7.71 -8.46
CA PHE A 23 5.06 -8.64 -9.25
C PHE A 23 4.80 -10.10 -8.86
N ARG A 24 4.57 -10.38 -7.58
CA ARG A 24 4.29 -11.73 -7.09
C ARG A 24 2.87 -12.20 -7.42
N LEU A 25 1.87 -11.32 -7.33
CA LEU A 25 0.46 -11.66 -7.54
C LEU A 25 0.06 -11.65 -9.02
N PHE A 26 0.69 -10.79 -9.82
CA PHE A 26 0.42 -10.64 -11.24
C PHE A 26 0.43 -11.95 -12.05
N PRO A 27 1.44 -12.84 -11.95
CA PRO A 27 1.43 -14.09 -12.72
C PRO A 27 0.25 -15.00 -12.34
N ILE A 28 -0.16 -15.02 -11.07
CA ILE A 28 -1.31 -15.81 -10.59
C ILE A 28 -2.62 -15.23 -11.11
N ALA A 29 -2.72 -13.90 -11.14
CA ALA A 29 -3.85 -13.19 -11.70
C ALA A 29 -4.00 -13.45 -13.21
N MET A 30 -2.89 -13.46 -13.95
CA MET A 30 -2.86 -13.78 -15.39
C MET A 30 -3.20 -15.24 -15.66
N ASP A 31 -2.79 -16.15 -14.79
CA ASP A 31 -3.06 -17.58 -14.89
C ASP A 31 -4.57 -17.88 -14.95
N ALA A 32 -5.42 -17.13 -14.26
CA ALA A 32 -6.88 -17.32 -14.33
C ALA A 32 -7.48 -17.06 -15.71
N PHE A 33 -6.87 -16.24 -16.55
CA PHE A 33 -7.33 -15.98 -17.91
C PHE A 33 -6.95 -17.09 -18.90
N SER A 34 -6.07 -18.02 -18.50
CA SER A 34 -5.76 -19.21 -19.29
C SER A 34 -6.87 -20.27 -19.24
N TYR A 35 -7.78 -20.17 -18.26
CA TYR A 35 -8.92 -21.06 -18.09
C TYR A 35 -10.16 -20.53 -18.82
N GLN A 36 -11.09 -21.44 -19.16
CA GLN A 36 -12.38 -21.05 -19.74
C GLN A 36 -13.22 -20.32 -18.68
N LEU A 37 -13.33 -18.99 -18.82
CA LEU A 37 -14.13 -18.15 -17.95
C LEU A 37 -15.59 -18.16 -18.40
N GLU A 38 -16.42 -18.89 -17.66
CA GLU A 38 -17.87 -18.79 -17.80
C GLU A 38 -18.40 -17.38 -17.45
N TRP A 39 -19.63 -17.07 -17.88
CA TRP A 39 -20.26 -15.76 -17.71
C TRP A 39 -20.32 -15.30 -16.25
N TYR A 40 -20.52 -16.22 -15.30
CA TYR A 40 -20.54 -15.90 -13.87
C TYR A 40 -19.15 -15.55 -13.33
N HIS A 41 -18.08 -16.18 -13.83
CA HIS A 41 -16.71 -15.82 -13.49
C HIS A 41 -16.38 -14.39 -13.92
N GLN A 42 -16.83 -14.00 -15.11
CA GLN A 42 -16.64 -12.63 -15.62
C GLN A 42 -17.39 -11.60 -14.77
N LEU A 43 -18.64 -11.90 -14.39
CA LEU A 43 -19.44 -11.03 -13.53
C LEU A 43 -18.79 -10.87 -12.16
N CYS A 44 -18.37 -11.97 -11.53
CA CYS A 44 -17.64 -11.95 -10.27
C CYS A 44 -16.31 -11.18 -10.39
N LEU A 45 -15.61 -11.29 -11.51
CA LEU A 45 -14.38 -10.54 -11.77
C LEU A 45 -14.63 -9.04 -11.81
N VAL A 46 -15.60 -8.58 -12.60
CA VAL A 46 -15.93 -7.16 -12.69
C VAL A 46 -16.38 -6.61 -11.33
N ALA A 47 -17.20 -7.37 -10.59
CA ALA A 47 -17.65 -7.00 -9.26
C ALA A 47 -16.49 -6.90 -8.26
N ASN A 48 -15.61 -7.91 -8.23
CA ASN A 48 -14.44 -7.96 -7.35
C ASN A 48 -13.46 -6.83 -7.64
N VAL A 49 -13.12 -6.61 -8.92
CA VAL A 49 -12.22 -5.54 -9.34
C VAL A 49 -12.78 -4.18 -8.95
N SER A 50 -14.06 -3.94 -9.20
CA SER A 50 -14.72 -2.68 -8.87
C SER A 50 -14.76 -2.44 -7.36
N TYR A 51 -15.07 -3.48 -6.59
CA TYR A 51 -15.07 -3.42 -5.13
C TYR A 51 -13.69 -3.13 -4.56
N LEU A 52 -12.65 -3.87 -4.97
CA LEU A 52 -11.28 -3.70 -4.46
C LEU A 52 -10.64 -2.39 -4.94
N ALA A 53 -10.90 -1.95 -6.17
CA ALA A 53 -10.48 -0.64 -6.66
C ALA A 53 -11.03 0.49 -5.77
N TYR A 54 -12.31 0.39 -5.36
CA TYR A 54 -12.92 1.39 -4.47
C TYR A 54 -12.50 1.24 -3.01
N ALA A 55 -12.58 0.04 -2.46
CA ALA A 55 -12.36 -0.23 -1.04
C ALA A 55 -10.88 -0.13 -0.66
N GLU A 56 -10.01 -0.79 -1.41
CA GLU A 56 -8.56 -0.77 -1.16
C GLU A 56 -7.90 0.40 -1.88
N GLY A 57 -8.11 0.55 -3.19
CA GLY A 57 -7.46 1.61 -3.97
C GLY A 57 -7.81 3.01 -3.49
N TYR A 58 -9.09 3.38 -3.59
CA TYR A 58 -9.54 4.75 -3.28
C TYR A 58 -9.67 5.01 -1.76
N ARG A 59 -10.45 4.21 -1.02
CA ARG A 59 -10.68 4.44 0.42
C ARG A 59 -9.47 4.05 1.28
N GLY A 60 -8.79 2.96 0.93
CA GLY A 60 -7.62 2.47 1.66
C GLY A 60 -6.37 3.29 1.35
N PHE A 61 -5.85 3.15 0.14
CA PHE A 61 -4.59 3.76 -0.25
C PHE A 61 -4.71 5.27 -0.40
N GLN A 62 -5.54 5.75 -1.32
CA GLN A 62 -5.55 7.17 -1.68
C GLN A 62 -6.01 8.09 -0.54
N LYS A 63 -7.04 7.73 0.24
CA LYS A 63 -7.56 8.59 1.33
C LYS A 63 -6.82 8.46 2.66
N LYS A 64 -6.26 7.29 2.99
CA LYS A 64 -5.70 7.03 4.33
C LYS A 64 -4.20 6.75 4.31
N PHE A 65 -3.73 5.88 3.42
CA PHE A 65 -2.33 5.44 3.43
C PHE A 65 -1.38 6.46 2.79
N SER A 66 -1.66 6.85 1.55
CA SER A 66 -0.80 7.73 0.74
C SER A 66 -0.57 9.12 1.35
N PRO A 67 -1.61 9.84 1.86
CA PRO A 67 -1.39 11.13 2.52
C PRO A 67 -0.51 11.00 3.76
N ARG A 68 -0.65 9.89 4.50
CA ARG A 68 0.13 9.62 5.72
C ARG A 68 1.58 9.30 5.42
N VAL A 69 1.85 8.46 4.41
CA VAL A 69 3.21 8.14 3.94
C VAL A 69 3.95 9.44 3.60
N VAL A 70 3.28 10.31 2.84
CA VAL A 70 3.85 11.60 2.41
C VAL A 70 4.06 12.56 3.59
N ALA A 71 3.11 12.65 4.52
CA ALA A 71 3.27 13.47 5.73
C ALA A 71 4.48 13.01 6.58
N ARG A 72 4.70 11.70 6.70
CA ARG A 72 5.85 11.13 7.42
C ARG A 72 7.17 11.31 6.68
N MET A 73 7.17 11.22 5.35
CA MET A 73 8.33 11.60 4.54
C MET A 73 8.72 13.06 4.77
N LYS A 74 7.74 13.97 4.82
CA LYS A 74 7.97 15.40 5.10
C LYS A 74 8.52 15.61 6.53
N TYR A 75 8.01 14.88 7.52
CA TYR A 75 8.55 14.93 8.88
C TYR A 75 10.01 14.46 8.94
N LEU A 76 10.36 13.36 8.26
CA LEU A 76 11.72 12.82 8.23
C LEU A 76 12.70 13.78 7.52
N LYS A 77 12.21 14.57 6.55
CA LYS A 77 12.99 15.64 5.92
C LYS A 77 13.36 16.73 6.92
N SER A 78 12.44 17.13 7.80
CA SER A 78 12.64 18.20 8.80
C SER A 78 13.40 17.74 10.04
N ASN A 79 13.29 16.46 10.43
CA ASN A 79 13.95 15.89 11.62
C ASN A 79 14.80 14.67 11.24
N PRO A 80 16.01 14.88 10.68
CA PRO A 80 16.86 13.78 10.24
C PRO A 80 17.42 13.00 11.43
N ASN A 81 17.06 11.72 11.54
CA ASN A 81 17.64 10.80 12.52
C ASN A 81 18.18 9.56 11.78
N MET A 82 19.48 9.27 11.94
CA MET A 82 20.22 8.24 11.20
C MET A 82 19.54 6.87 11.24
N LYS A 83 18.98 6.48 12.40
CA LYS A 83 18.29 5.20 12.59
C LYS A 83 16.94 5.16 11.86
N HIS A 84 16.23 6.29 11.83
CA HIS A 84 14.96 6.43 11.11
C HIS A 84 15.17 6.56 9.60
N THR A 85 16.32 7.07 9.15
CA THR A 85 16.69 7.13 7.73
C THR A 85 16.98 5.74 7.16
N LEU A 86 17.64 4.84 7.90
CA LEU A 86 17.87 3.46 7.43
C LEU A 86 16.56 2.68 7.31
N LEU A 87 15.68 2.81 8.31
CA LEU A 87 14.35 2.18 8.36
C LEU A 87 13.24 3.10 7.84
N ALA A 88 13.57 4.07 6.98
CA ALA A 88 12.62 5.05 6.47
C ALA A 88 11.35 4.45 5.86
N PRO A 89 11.38 3.36 5.07
CA PRO A 89 10.15 2.79 4.52
C PRO A 89 9.22 2.27 5.63
N LEU A 90 9.75 1.58 6.64
CA LEU A 90 8.99 1.10 7.80
C LEU A 90 8.46 2.25 8.66
N PHE A 91 9.22 3.33 8.79
CA PHE A 91 8.79 4.56 9.47
C PHE A 91 7.65 5.23 8.71
N CYS A 92 7.76 5.37 7.38
CA CYS A 92 6.74 5.99 6.53
C CYS A 92 5.44 5.18 6.51
N MET A 93 5.50 3.85 6.62
CA MET A 93 4.31 2.99 6.69
C MET A 93 3.53 3.06 8.01
N GLY A 94 4.13 3.52 9.12
CA GLY A 94 3.45 3.43 10.42
C GLY A 94 4.04 2.47 11.44
N TYR A 95 5.07 1.68 11.10
CA TYR A 95 5.53 0.60 11.98
C TYR A 95 6.46 1.09 13.09
N ILE A 96 7.30 2.08 12.78
CA ILE A 96 8.23 2.67 13.72
C ILE A 96 7.67 4.03 14.17
N CYS A 97 7.85 4.35 15.45
CA CYS A 97 7.48 5.68 15.99
C CYS A 97 6.03 6.10 15.75
N SER A 98 5.10 5.15 15.87
CA SER A 98 3.66 5.38 15.75
C SER A 98 2.95 5.01 17.06
N THR A 99 1.79 5.62 17.30
CA THR A 99 0.95 5.33 18.49
C THR A 99 0.63 3.84 18.62
N LYS A 100 0.52 3.32 19.86
CA LYS A 100 0.29 1.89 20.15
C LYS A 100 -0.93 1.35 19.41
N GLN A 101 -2.02 2.12 19.40
CA GLN A 101 -3.26 1.79 18.68
C GLN A 101 -3.03 1.60 17.17
N ARG A 102 -2.16 2.43 16.57
CA ARG A 102 -1.88 2.36 15.13
C ARG A 102 -0.97 1.19 14.76
N LYS A 103 -0.01 0.84 15.62
CA LYS A 103 0.78 -0.38 15.43
C LYS A 103 -0.14 -1.60 15.40
N ILE A 104 -1.10 -1.69 16.32
CA ILE A 104 -2.09 -2.77 16.36
C ILE A 104 -2.94 -2.77 15.09
N LEU A 105 -3.45 -1.62 14.64
CA LEU A 105 -4.24 -1.54 13.40
C LEU A 105 -3.45 -1.96 12.16
N ASN A 106 -2.20 -1.51 12.02
CA ASN A 106 -1.36 -1.87 10.88
C ASN A 106 -0.99 -3.36 10.90
N ILE A 107 -0.66 -3.91 12.07
CA ILE A 107 -0.39 -5.34 12.23
C ILE A 107 -1.66 -6.16 11.95
N SER A 108 -2.81 -5.73 12.45
CA SER A 108 -4.11 -6.37 12.19
C SER A 108 -4.47 -6.36 10.71
N LEU A 109 -4.23 -5.25 10.00
CA LEU A 109 -4.40 -5.18 8.55
C LEU A 109 -3.45 -6.15 7.82
N LEU A 110 -2.18 -6.20 8.21
CA LEU A 110 -1.21 -7.10 7.60
C LEU A 110 -1.58 -8.58 7.84
N ILE A 111 -1.94 -8.93 9.08
CA ILE A 111 -2.42 -10.27 9.43
C ILE A 111 -3.69 -10.59 8.64
N GLY A 112 -4.64 -9.65 8.55
CA GLY A 112 -5.88 -9.83 7.80
C GLY A 112 -5.66 -10.09 6.32
N ILE A 113 -4.78 -9.31 5.67
CA ILE A 113 -4.41 -9.50 4.26
C ILE A 113 -3.69 -10.84 4.07
N VAL A 114 -2.71 -11.16 4.90
CA VAL A 114 -1.98 -12.45 4.82
C VAL A 114 -2.92 -13.62 5.03
N PHE A 115 -3.81 -13.54 6.03
CA PHE A 115 -4.82 -14.55 6.30
C PHE A 115 -5.77 -14.73 5.11
N LEU A 116 -6.27 -13.63 4.53
CA LEU A 116 -7.11 -13.66 3.34
C LEU A 116 -6.37 -14.32 2.16
N ILE A 117 -5.12 -13.94 1.92
CA ILE A 117 -4.27 -14.55 0.87
C ILE A 117 -4.08 -16.04 1.11
N VAL A 118 -3.90 -16.49 2.35
CA VAL A 118 -3.79 -17.91 2.68
C VAL A 118 -5.13 -18.63 2.45
N LEU A 119 -6.25 -18.00 2.81
CA LEU A 119 -7.58 -18.58 2.63
C LEU A 119 -7.92 -18.75 1.13
N ILE A 120 -7.64 -17.75 0.31
CA ILE A 120 -7.88 -17.85 -1.14
C ILE A 120 -6.96 -18.84 -1.85
N ARG A 121 -5.84 -19.26 -1.24
CA ARG A 121 -4.99 -20.33 -1.82
C ARG A 121 -5.67 -21.69 -1.83
N PHE A 122 -6.67 -21.90 -0.98
CA PHE A 122 -7.47 -23.12 -0.99
C PHE A 122 -8.57 -23.10 -2.07
N LEU A 123 -8.77 -21.97 -2.76
CA LEU A 123 -9.68 -21.89 -3.90
C LEU A 123 -8.99 -22.43 -5.16
N ASN A 124 -9.72 -23.25 -5.89
CA ASN A 124 -9.28 -23.71 -7.21
C ASN A 124 -9.24 -22.55 -8.21
N GLN A 125 -8.37 -22.64 -9.21
CA GLN A 125 -8.47 -21.78 -10.39
C GLN A 125 -9.83 -22.00 -11.07
N PRO A 126 -10.51 -20.96 -11.59
CA PRO A 126 -10.04 -19.58 -11.79
C PRO A 126 -10.37 -18.60 -10.63
N TRP A 127 -11.08 -19.05 -9.59
CA TRP A 127 -11.60 -18.18 -8.51
C TRP A 127 -10.50 -17.42 -7.77
N ARG A 128 -9.37 -18.09 -7.50
CA ARG A 128 -8.21 -17.47 -6.88
C ARG A 128 -7.69 -16.30 -7.71
N GLY A 129 -7.46 -16.51 -9.01
CA GLY A 129 -6.94 -15.45 -9.86
C GLY A 129 -7.92 -14.29 -10.03
N ILE A 130 -9.24 -14.54 -10.05
CA ILE A 130 -10.25 -13.47 -10.05
C ILE A 130 -10.09 -12.51 -8.85
N ILE A 131 -9.85 -13.07 -7.66
CA ILE A 131 -9.61 -12.27 -6.45
C ILE A 131 -8.28 -11.52 -6.56
N ASP A 132 -7.21 -12.22 -6.94
CA ASP A 132 -5.86 -11.67 -7.07
C ASP A 132 -5.79 -10.52 -8.10
N VAL A 133 -6.57 -10.56 -9.19
CA VAL A 133 -6.69 -9.44 -10.16
C VAL A 133 -7.15 -8.16 -9.47
N GLY A 134 -8.17 -8.23 -8.62
CA GLY A 134 -8.68 -7.06 -7.91
C GLY A 134 -7.66 -6.51 -6.90
N VAL A 135 -6.93 -7.38 -6.21
CA VAL A 135 -5.86 -6.98 -5.27
C VAL A 135 -4.72 -6.29 -6.03
N VAL A 136 -4.30 -6.84 -7.18
CA VAL A 136 -3.29 -6.22 -8.04
C VAL A 136 -3.71 -4.81 -8.46
N ILE A 137 -4.96 -4.63 -8.90
CA ILE A 137 -5.48 -3.30 -9.27
C ILE A 137 -5.46 -2.35 -8.07
N GLY A 138 -5.88 -2.80 -6.89
CA GLY A 138 -5.82 -2.02 -5.66
C GLY A 138 -4.39 -1.57 -5.31
N LEU A 139 -3.41 -2.48 -5.42
CA LEU A 139 -2.01 -2.19 -5.17
C LEU A 139 -1.41 -1.23 -6.20
N VAL A 140 -1.71 -1.40 -7.50
CA VAL A 140 -1.27 -0.49 -8.57
C VAL A 140 -1.82 0.91 -8.31
N TRP A 141 -3.11 1.01 -7.96
CA TRP A 141 -3.72 2.27 -7.54
C TRP A 141 -2.99 2.88 -6.34
N GLY A 142 -2.63 2.05 -5.37
CA GLY A 142 -1.84 2.44 -4.21
C GLY A 142 -0.50 3.07 -4.60
N VAL A 143 0.30 2.38 -5.41
CA VAL A 143 1.59 2.89 -5.90
C VAL A 143 1.42 4.22 -6.64
N CYS A 144 0.47 4.29 -7.59
CA CYS A 144 0.18 5.50 -8.34
C CYS A 144 -0.24 6.66 -7.43
N SER A 145 -1.10 6.41 -6.44
CA SER A 145 -1.55 7.44 -5.51
C SER A 145 -0.41 7.97 -4.64
N ILE A 146 0.48 7.10 -4.13
CA ILE A 146 1.66 7.51 -3.36
C ILE A 146 2.58 8.36 -4.23
N PHE A 147 2.84 7.93 -5.46
CA PHE A 147 3.70 8.65 -6.39
C PHE A 147 3.16 10.06 -6.68
N LEU A 148 1.88 10.18 -7.06
CA LEU A 148 1.24 11.46 -7.34
C LEU A 148 1.20 12.38 -6.11
N MET A 149 0.86 11.84 -4.93
CA MET A 149 0.83 12.65 -3.70
C MET A 149 2.22 13.07 -3.25
N THR A 150 3.24 12.24 -3.49
CA THR A 150 4.64 12.59 -3.26
C THR A 150 5.02 13.77 -4.13
N ILE A 151 4.81 13.70 -5.45
CA ILE A 151 5.10 14.82 -6.36
C ILE A 151 4.37 16.10 -5.91
N LYS A 152 3.07 16.00 -5.61
CA LYS A 152 2.29 17.16 -5.13
C LYS A 152 2.87 17.77 -3.85
N ALA A 153 3.33 16.97 -2.89
CA ALA A 153 3.88 17.47 -1.64
C ALA A 153 5.25 18.14 -1.79
N PHE A 154 6.08 17.65 -2.71
CA PHE A 154 7.41 18.20 -2.96
C PHE A 154 7.40 19.41 -3.92
N VAL A 155 6.46 19.46 -4.88
CA VAL A 155 6.33 20.57 -5.84
C VAL A 155 5.38 21.67 -5.34
N GLY A 156 4.26 21.29 -4.71
CA GLY A 156 3.18 22.21 -4.31
C GLY A 156 3.21 22.67 -2.85
N GLY A 157 4.22 22.29 -2.05
CA GLY A 157 4.47 22.83 -0.71
C GLY A 157 3.56 22.35 0.44
N GLY A 158 2.38 21.76 0.16
CA GLY A 158 1.40 21.44 1.20
C GLY A 158 0.89 20.00 1.20
N THR A 159 1.00 19.32 2.35
CA THR A 159 0.05 18.29 2.76
C THR A 159 -0.35 18.61 4.20
N GLU A 160 -1.58 19.09 4.42
CA GLU A 160 -2.16 19.33 5.75
C GLU A 160 -2.59 18.03 6.45
N TYR A 161 -1.88 16.92 6.18
CA TYR A 161 -2.20 15.65 6.80
C TYR A 161 -1.32 15.48 8.04
N ASN A 162 -1.94 15.29 9.20
CA ASN A 162 -1.23 15.08 10.45
C ASN A 162 -0.36 13.80 10.35
N PRO A 163 0.97 13.89 10.56
CA PRO A 163 1.84 12.72 10.49
C PRO A 163 1.61 11.70 11.63
N GLU A 164 0.79 12.05 12.65
CA GLU A 164 0.40 11.20 13.79
C GLU A 164 1.61 10.59 14.51
N ILE A 165 2.59 11.45 14.82
CA ILE A 165 3.83 11.08 15.52
C ILE A 165 3.67 11.43 17.00
N PRO A 166 3.95 10.51 17.94
CA PRO A 166 3.90 10.82 19.38
C PRO A 166 4.98 11.85 19.76
N GLN A 167 4.71 12.65 20.80
CA GLN A 167 5.58 13.78 21.24
C GLN A 167 7.02 13.40 21.60
N ARG A 168 7.33 12.10 21.77
CA ARG A 168 8.70 11.58 21.92
C ARG A 168 8.95 10.40 20.99
N CYS A 169 9.86 10.65 20.05
CA CYS A 169 10.65 9.74 19.23
C CYS A 169 12.06 10.36 19.12
#